data_AF-A0AAU6BET3-F1
#
_entry.id   AF-A0AAU6BET3-F1
#
_cell.length_a   1.000
_cell.length_b   1.000
_cell.length_c   1.000
_cell.angle_alpha   90.00
_cell.angle_beta   90.00
_cell.angle_gamma   90.00
#
_symmetry.space_group_name_H-M   'P 1'
#
loop_
_entity.id
_entity.type
_entity.pdbx_description
1 polymer ?
#
loop_
_entity_poly.entity_id
_entity_poly.type
_entity_poly.pdbx_seq_one_letter_code
_entity_poly.pdbx_strand_id
1 'polypeptide(L)' 'MAHVRRRRLEGARRELGLPGSPFTVADVAARWQFADPSHFRRAHRGTYGQPPGGQGDRST' A
#
# COMPACT_ATOMS: atom_id res chain seq x y z
N MET A 1 2.21 8.71 19.90
CA MET A 1 3.08 8.60 18.69
C MET A 1 2.47 7.65 17.65
N ALA A 2 1.32 8.01 17.05
CA ALA A 2 0.62 7.16 16.05
C ALA A 2 0.53 7.79 14.65
N HIS A 3 1.18 8.94 14.44
CA HIS A 3 0.98 9.81 13.28
C HIS A 3 1.91 9.46 12.10
N VAL A 4 3.08 8.87 12.40
CA VAL A 4 4.08 8.50 11.37
C VAL A 4 3.55 7.38 10.46
N ARG A 5 2.87 6.38 11.03
CA ARG A 5 2.25 5.29 10.25
C ARG A 5 1.19 5.81 9.28
N ARG A 6 0.34 6.75 9.73
CA ARG A 6 -0.73 7.31 8.88
C ARG A 6 -0.14 8.13 7.72
N ARG A 7 0.90 8.94 7.99
CA ARG A 7 1.62 9.72 6.96
C ARG A 7 2.30 8.82 5.92
N ARG A 8 2.92 7.72 6.34
CA ARG A 8 3.50 6.74 5.43
C ARG A 8 2.43 6.05 4.58
N LEU A 9 1.27 5.75 5.17
CA LEU A 9 0.12 5.18 4.45
C LEU A 9 -0.42 6.14 3.38
N GLU A 10 -0.53 7.44 3.68
CA GLU A 10 -0.94 8.47 2.71
C GLU A 10 0.05 8.63 1.56
N GLY A 11 1.36 8.65 1.86
CA GLY A 11 2.42 8.71 0.85
C GLY A 11 2.37 7.51 -0.09
N ALA A 12 2.32 6.30 0.49
CA ALA A 12 2.15 5.05 -0.24
C ALA A 12 0.91 5.06 -1.15
N ARG A 13 -0.23 5.50 -0.62
CA ARG A 13 -1.47 5.62 -1.40
C ARG A 13 -1.32 6.57 -2.57
N ARG A 14 -0.66 7.73 -2.38
CA ARG A 14 -0.48 8.72 -3.43
C ARG A 14 0.36 8.17 -4.57
N GLU A 15 1.39 7.38 -4.25
CA GLU A 15 2.26 6.70 -5.21
C GLU A 15 1.53 5.57 -5.97
N LEU A 16 0.67 4.83 -5.26
CA LEU A 16 -0.16 3.77 -5.85
C LEU A 16 -1.31 4.33 -6.71
N GLY A 17 -1.83 5.50 -6.36
CA GLY A 17 -2.95 6.16 -7.04
C GLY A 17 -2.56 6.92 -8.31
N LEU A 18 -1.26 6.99 -8.63
CA LEU A 18 -0.81 7.60 -9.88
C LEU A 18 -1.19 6.69 -11.07
N PRO A 19 -1.96 7.20 -12.05
CA PRO A 19 -2.26 6.44 -13.26
C PRO A 19 -0.96 6.14 -14.00
N GLY A 20 -0.65 4.85 -14.20
CA GLY A 20 0.60 4.40 -14.82
C GLY A 20 1.74 4.07 -13.84
N SER A 21 1.47 4.02 -12.53
CA SER A 21 2.45 3.53 -11.56
C SER A 21 2.84 2.08 -11.86
N PRO A 22 4.13 1.77 -12.12
CA PRO A 22 4.58 0.40 -12.36
C PRO A 22 4.68 -0.41 -11.05
N PHE A 23 4.47 0.23 -9.90
CA PHE A 23 4.71 -0.35 -8.59
C PHE A 23 3.50 -1.13 -8.10
N THR A 24 3.74 -2.35 -7.61
CA THR A 24 2.73 -3.15 -6.95
C THR A 24 2.45 -2.63 -5.54
N VAL A 25 1.36 -3.10 -4.94
CA VAL A 25 1.06 -2.83 -3.53
C VAL A 25 2.21 -3.28 -2.61
N ALA A 26 2.91 -4.36 -2.98
CA ALA A 26 4.06 -4.87 -2.23
C ALA A 26 5.29 -3.98 -2.37
N ASP A 27 5.59 -3.50 -3.59
CA ASP A 27 6.71 -2.58 -3.84
C ASP A 27 6.53 -1.27 -3.07
N VAL A 28 5.32 -0.72 -3.12
CA VAL A 28 4.98 0.50 -2.38
C VAL A 28 5.05 0.24 -0.86
N ALA A 29 4.56 -0.91 -0.37
CA ALA A 29 4.68 -1.26 1.05
C ALA A 29 6.15 -1.33 1.50
N ALA A 30 7.03 -1.97 0.73
CA ALA A 30 8.46 -2.07 1.03
C ALA A 30 9.14 -0.69 1.03
N ARG A 31 8.87 0.16 0.03
CA ARG A 31 9.39 1.54 -0.06
C ARG A 31 8.99 2.40 1.14
N TRP A 32 7.75 2.25 1.62
CA TRP A 32 7.23 3.00 2.76
C TRP A 32 7.47 2.31 4.11
N GLN A 33 8.36 1.32 4.15
CA GLN A 33 8.81 0.64 5.38
C GLN A 33 7.67 -0.09 6.11
N PHE A 34 6.69 -0.60 5.36
CA PHE A 34 5.76 -1.59 5.88
C PHE A 34 6.45 -2.96 5.82
N ALA A 35 6.61 -3.59 6.98
CA ALA A 35 7.19 -4.91 7.09
C ALA A 35 6.37 -5.97 6.33
N ASP A 36 5.07 -5.73 6.12
CA ASP A 36 4.19 -6.71 5.52
C ASP A 36 3.12 -6.07 4.60
N PRO A 37 3.02 -6.48 3.32
CA PRO A 37 1.98 -6.01 2.41
C PRO A 37 0.57 -6.36 2.89
N SER A 38 0.42 -7.46 3.64
CA SER A 38 -0.85 -7.91 4.20
C SER A 38 -1.40 -6.90 5.21
N HIS A 39 -0.51 -6.35 6.04
CA HIS A 39 -0.86 -5.35 7.04
C HIS A 39 -1.29 -4.04 6.37
N PHE A 40 -0.60 -3.66 5.29
CA PHE A 40 -0.95 -2.52 4.46
C PHE A 40 -2.33 -2.68 3.81
N ARG A 41 -2.64 -3.84 3.22
CA ARG A 41 -3.96 -4.13 2.64
C ARG A 41 -5.08 -4.02 3.66
N ARG A 42 -4.88 -4.57 4.87
CA ARG A 42 -5.86 -4.49 5.97
C ARG A 42 -6.08 -3.05 6.42
N ALA A 43 -5.01 -2.28 6.60
CA ALA A 43 -5.10 -0.87 6.97
C ALA A 43 -5.75 -0.01 5.87
N HIS A 44 -5.39 -0.26 4.60
CA HIS A 44 -5.95 0.43 3.45
C HIS A 44 -7.46 0.15 3.31
N ARG A 45 -7.87 -1.12 3.43
CA ARG A 45 -9.27 -1.52 3.41
C ARG A 45 -10.05 -0.95 4.59
N GLY A 46 -9.48 -0.99 5.80
CA GLY A 46 -10.14 -0.44 6.99
C GLY A 46 -10.31 1.08 6.96
N THR A 47 -9.40 1.79 6.28
CA THR A 47 -9.43 3.26 6.19
C THR A 47 -10.23 3.77 4.98
N TYR A 48 -10.18 3.06 3.84
CA TYR A 48 -10.69 3.54 2.56
C TYR A 48 -11.78 2.66 1.93
N GLY A 49 -12.10 1.51 2.53
CA GLY A 49 -13.17 0.61 2.06
C GLY A 49 -12.89 -0.15 0.76
N GLN A 50 -11.84 0.22 0.00
CA GLN A 50 -11.49 -0.39 -1.28
C GLN A 50 -10.19 -1.22 -1.17
N PRO A 51 -10.17 -2.45 -1.68
CA PRO A 51 -8.93 -3.21 -1.82
C PRO A 51 -8.03 -2.49 -2.84
N PRO A 52 -6.73 -2.30 -2.55
CA PRO A 52 -5.82 -1.82 -3.57
C PRO A 52 -5.80 -2.87 -4.70
N GLY A 53 -5.98 -2.40 -5.93
CA GLY A 53 -6.37 -3.18 -7.11
C GLY A 53 -5.70 -4.55 -7.24
N GLY A 54 -6.48 -5.51 -7.75
CA GLY A 54 -6.17 -6.93 -7.83
C GLY A 54 -4.72 -7.21 -8.21
N GLN A 55 -3.95 -7.72 -7.26
CA GLN A 55 -2.65 -8.31 -7.54
C GLN A 55 -2.87 -9.79 -7.73
N GLY A 56 -2.89 -10.22 -8.99
CA GLY A 56 -2.61 -11.61 -9.34
C GLY A 56 -1.18 -11.91 -8.89
N ASP A 57 -1.05 -12.91 -8.03
CA ASP A 57 0.10 -13.79 -7.94
C ASP A 57 0.99 -13.70 -9.19
N ARG A 58 2.12 -13.01 -9.05
CA ARG A 58 3.30 -13.22 -9.88
C ARG A 58 4.41 -13.59 -8.90
N SER A 59 4.25 -14.76 -8.29
CA SER A 59 5.35 -15.42 -7.60
C SER A 59 6.30 -15.93 -8.69
N THR A 60 7.48 -15.33 -8.80
CA THR A 60 8.66 -15.93 -9.42
C THR A 60 9.78 -15.83 -8.41
#